data_AF-A0A7K1VLW3-F1
#
_entry.id   AF-A0A7K1VLW3-F1
#
_cell.length_a   1.000
_cell.length_b   1.000
_cell.length_c   1.000
_cell.angle_alpha   90.00
_cell.angle_beta   90.00
_cell.angle_gamma   90.00
#
_symmetry.space_group_name_H-M   'P 1'
#
loop_
_entity.id
_entity.type
_entity.pdbx_description
1 polymer ?
#
loop_
_entity_poly.entity_id
_entity_poly.type
_entity_poly.pdbx_seq_one_letter_code
_entity_poly.pdbx_strand_id
1 'polypeptide(L)'
;MTAVDARPLPFLRGVRIVLGLELAQRVRGASSFVLLGLFFVLVGAVTALLIVATGVLSGSGASVGGWIYSILMYFVLLLGSLVTPALSGTAVNGDRDAGTLATTQVTLVTTAQLVIGKFVSAWLVALAFLASTVPFLLIAVLVGGVAPASAVVSVLVLSVQLGVVAAIGVGLSGILDRPLMSVVTTYLLVAALSVGSLIAFGLLTAVTQTTQRTVFIGSTPGSENYCGQSYETPVARADLYWGLLAVNPFVVLADAVPPELGAYGQPEDLFGSISLLVRQAQIAPEEVVEIECRDYSSSAARTPEEVFDETVPSWFVGLALQLVLGVGLILGAIRRTATPAARLPRGRRVA
;
A
#
# COMPACT_ATOMS: atom_id res chain seq x y z
N MET A 1 -22.06 52.27 -10.74
CA MET A 1 -21.41 50.98 -11.03
C MET A 1 -21.71 50.05 -9.86
N THR A 2 -22.69 49.16 -10.00
CA THR A 2 -23.03 48.17 -8.98
C THR A 2 -21.94 47.10 -8.98
N ALA A 3 -21.21 46.98 -7.87
CA ALA A 3 -20.29 45.87 -7.65
C ALA A 3 -21.12 44.58 -7.75
N VAL A 4 -20.89 43.80 -8.80
CA VAL A 4 -21.40 42.44 -8.88
C VAL A 4 -20.59 41.67 -7.84
N ASP A 5 -21.18 41.43 -6.67
CA ASP A 5 -20.65 40.50 -5.68
C ASP A 5 -20.56 39.13 -6.33
N ALA A 6 -19.38 38.81 -6.85
CA ALA A 6 -19.08 37.50 -7.39
C ALA A 6 -19.10 36.50 -6.23
N ARG A 7 -20.24 35.83 -6.04
CA ARG A 7 -20.35 34.77 -5.03
C ARG A 7 -19.30 33.69 -5.32
N PRO A 8 -18.51 33.28 -4.32
CA PRO A 8 -17.57 32.19 -4.50
C PRO A 8 -18.30 30.93 -4.93
N LEU A 9 -17.73 30.19 -5.88
CA LEU A 9 -18.31 28.93 -6.33
C LEU A 9 -18.42 27.96 -5.14
N PRO A 10 -19.56 27.23 -5.01
CA PRO A 10 -19.68 26.17 -4.02
C PRO A 10 -18.54 25.17 -4.16
N PHE A 11 -17.96 24.73 -3.04
CA PHE A 11 -16.73 23.93 -3.01
C PHE A 11 -16.77 22.72 -3.96
N LEU A 12 -17.81 21.91 -3.86
CA LEU A 12 -18.00 20.72 -4.70
C LEU A 12 -18.14 21.05 -6.19
N ARG A 13 -18.74 22.20 -6.53
CA ARG A 13 -18.90 22.62 -7.93
C ARG A 13 -17.57 23.04 -8.54
N GLY A 14 -16.74 23.76 -7.77
CA GLY A 14 -15.37 24.11 -8.19
C GLY A 14 -14.52 22.87 -8.43
N VAL A 15 -14.48 21.93 -7.47
CA VAL A 15 -13.76 20.66 -7.60
C VAL A 15 -14.21 19.88 -8.83
N ARG A 16 -15.53 19.76 -9.06
CA ARG A 16 -16.09 19.03 -10.23
C ARG A 16 -15.67 19.66 -11.56
N ILE A 17 -15.59 20.99 -11.66
CA ILE A 17 -15.17 21.68 -12.88
C ILE A 17 -13.71 21.35 -13.18
N VAL A 18 -12.82 21.49 -12.18
CA VAL A 18 -11.39 21.15 -12.32
C VAL A 18 -11.23 19.69 -12.73
N LEU A 19 -11.93 18.78 -12.04
CA LEU A 19 -11.93 17.36 -12.33
C LEU A 19 -12.32 17.06 -13.79
N GLY A 20 -13.42 17.65 -14.26
CA GLY A 20 -13.90 17.45 -15.62
C GLY A 20 -12.92 17.92 -16.69
N LEU A 21 -12.24 19.06 -16.46
CA LEU A 21 -11.23 19.59 -17.37
C LEU A 21 -9.99 18.67 -17.44
N GLU A 22 -9.48 18.25 -16.29
CA GLU A 22 -8.32 17.34 -16.18
C GLU A 22 -8.58 16.00 -16.87
N LEU A 23 -9.74 15.39 -16.60
CA LEU A 23 -10.11 14.11 -17.23
C LEU A 23 -10.32 14.27 -18.74
N ALA A 24 -10.95 15.35 -19.19
CA ALA A 24 -11.13 15.61 -20.61
C ALA A 24 -9.79 15.78 -21.34
N GLN A 25 -8.81 16.43 -20.72
CA GLN A 25 -7.46 16.53 -21.27
C GLN A 25 -6.77 15.16 -21.38
N ARG A 26 -6.87 14.32 -20.34
CA ARG A 26 -6.27 12.98 -20.34
C ARG A 26 -6.89 12.04 -21.38
N VAL A 27 -8.21 12.11 -21.57
CA VAL A 27 -8.95 11.30 -22.57
C VAL A 27 -8.67 11.77 -24.01
N ARG A 28 -8.27 13.03 -24.22
CA ARG A 28 -7.88 13.52 -25.57
C ARG A 28 -6.48 13.07 -25.99
N GLY A 29 -5.62 12.69 -25.04
CA GLY A 29 -4.26 12.24 -25.31
C GLY A 29 -4.19 10.75 -25.63
N ALA A 30 -3.56 10.39 -26.76
CA ALA A 30 -3.34 8.98 -27.13
C ALA A 30 -2.46 8.23 -26.11
N SER A 31 -1.54 8.94 -25.43
CA SER A 31 -0.63 8.37 -24.43
C SER A 31 -1.36 7.66 -23.28
N SER A 32 -2.49 8.20 -22.82
CA SER A 32 -3.29 7.60 -21.75
C SER A 32 -3.83 6.22 -22.15
N PHE A 33 -4.30 6.07 -23.39
CA PHE A 33 -4.81 4.80 -23.90
C PHE A 33 -3.69 3.79 -24.17
N VAL A 34 -2.53 4.24 -24.65
CA VAL A 34 -1.35 3.37 -24.80
C VAL A 34 -0.92 2.83 -23.44
N LEU A 35 -0.85 3.68 -22.41
CA LEU A 35 -0.47 3.27 -21.07
C LEU A 35 -1.50 2.28 -20.48
N LEU A 36 -2.79 2.57 -20.63
CA LEU A 36 -3.88 1.69 -20.17
C LEU A 36 -3.84 0.33 -20.88
N GLY A 37 -3.62 0.32 -22.20
CA GLY A 37 -3.48 -0.90 -23.00
C GLY A 37 -2.25 -1.71 -22.61
N LEU A 38 -1.10 -1.06 -22.40
CA LEU A 38 0.12 -1.74 -21.93
C LEU A 38 -0.10 -2.37 -20.56
N PHE A 39 -0.72 -1.64 -19.64
CA PHE A 39 -1.05 -2.15 -18.31
C PHE A 39 -1.99 -3.34 -18.37
N PHE A 40 -3.05 -3.27 -19.18
CA PHE A 40 -3.99 -4.36 -19.41
C PHE A 40 -3.28 -5.62 -19.96
N VAL A 41 -2.46 -5.45 -20.99
CA VAL A 41 -1.69 -6.55 -21.60
C VAL A 41 -0.73 -7.17 -20.58
N LEU A 42 -0.03 -6.35 -19.79
CA LEU A 42 0.94 -6.83 -18.82
C LEU A 42 0.26 -7.62 -17.69
N VAL A 43 -0.85 -7.13 -17.16
CA VAL A 43 -1.64 -7.84 -16.13
C VAL A 43 -2.24 -9.13 -16.70
N GLY A 44 -2.75 -9.11 -17.93
CA GLY A 44 -3.25 -10.30 -18.60
C GLY A 44 -2.17 -11.35 -18.84
N ALA A 45 -0.98 -10.92 -19.27
CA ALA A 45 0.17 -11.80 -19.47
C ALA A 45 0.63 -12.47 -18.17
N VAL A 46 0.70 -11.71 -17.06
CA VAL A 46 1.02 -12.26 -15.75
C VAL A 46 -0.06 -13.24 -15.28
N THR A 47 -1.34 -12.92 -15.48
CA THR A 47 -2.45 -13.81 -15.11
C THR A 47 -2.35 -15.13 -15.87
N ALA A 48 -2.12 -15.09 -17.19
CA ALA A 48 -1.93 -16.30 -18.00
C ALA A 48 -0.70 -17.10 -17.55
N LEU A 49 0.42 -16.42 -17.26
CA LEU A 49 1.63 -17.06 -16.77
C LEU A 49 1.41 -17.76 -15.43
N LEU A 50 0.71 -17.13 -14.49
CA LEU A 50 0.39 -17.74 -13.19
C LEU A 50 -0.49 -18.99 -13.36
N ILE A 51 -1.50 -18.95 -14.23
CA ILE A 51 -2.38 -20.09 -14.51
C ILE A 51 -1.58 -21.26 -15.12
N VAL A 52 -0.68 -20.97 -16.05
CA VAL A 52 0.18 -21.99 -16.68
C VAL A 52 1.21 -22.54 -15.68
N ALA A 53 1.91 -21.68 -14.96
CA ALA A 53 2.97 -22.05 -14.02
C ALA A 53 2.47 -22.91 -12.87
N THR A 54 1.24 -22.68 -12.41
CA THR A 54 0.61 -23.45 -11.33
C THR A 54 -0.02 -24.76 -11.81
N GLY A 55 -0.18 -24.97 -13.13
CA GLY A 55 -0.83 -26.16 -13.67
C GLY A 55 -2.28 -26.33 -13.19
N VAL A 56 -2.95 -25.24 -12.81
CA VAL A 56 -4.28 -25.31 -12.21
C VAL A 56 -5.31 -25.92 -13.17
N LEU A 57 -5.15 -25.70 -14.48
CA LEU A 57 -6.00 -26.26 -15.53
C LEU A 57 -5.76 -27.77 -15.79
N SER A 58 -4.62 -28.33 -15.38
CA SER A 58 -4.30 -29.75 -15.55
C SER A 58 -4.74 -30.64 -14.38
N GLY A 59 -5.47 -30.08 -13.40
CA GLY A 59 -5.97 -30.82 -12.23
C GLY A 59 -4.91 -31.10 -11.15
N SER A 60 -3.67 -30.64 -11.35
CA SER A 60 -2.53 -30.81 -10.44
C SER A 60 -2.37 -29.67 -9.42
N GLY A 61 -3.16 -28.60 -9.51
CA GLY A 61 -2.95 -27.33 -8.79
C GLY A 61 -4.04 -26.93 -7.79
N ALA A 62 -4.86 -27.86 -7.30
CA ALA A 62 -6.02 -27.56 -6.44
C ALA A 62 -5.65 -26.83 -5.12
N SER A 63 -4.41 -26.92 -4.65
CA SER A 63 -3.89 -26.23 -3.46
C SER A 63 -3.16 -24.90 -3.74
N VAL A 64 -3.12 -24.43 -4.99
CA VAL A 64 -2.34 -23.23 -5.41
C VAL A 64 -3.25 -22.07 -5.85
N GLY A 65 -4.58 -22.26 -5.81
CA GLY A 65 -5.56 -21.30 -6.30
C GLY A 65 -5.47 -19.91 -5.63
N GLY A 66 -5.53 -19.86 -4.29
CA GLY A 66 -5.52 -18.60 -3.54
C GLY A 66 -4.27 -17.75 -3.77
N TRP A 67 -3.14 -18.41 -4.05
CA TRP A 67 -1.87 -17.75 -4.36
C TRP A 67 -1.92 -16.96 -5.67
N ILE A 68 -2.63 -17.46 -6.70
CA ILE A 68 -2.75 -16.75 -8.00
C ILE A 68 -3.38 -15.38 -7.81
N TYR A 69 -4.48 -15.33 -7.07
CA TYR A 69 -5.20 -14.09 -6.80
C TYR A 69 -4.36 -13.08 -6.01
N SER A 70 -3.75 -13.53 -4.93
CA SER A 70 -2.96 -12.67 -4.04
C SER A 70 -1.72 -12.12 -4.73
N ILE A 71 -1.01 -12.95 -5.50
CA ILE A 71 0.14 -12.52 -6.31
C ILE A 71 -0.30 -11.51 -7.37
N LEU A 72 -1.41 -11.77 -8.06
CA LEU A 72 -1.94 -10.85 -9.07
C LEU A 72 -2.29 -9.49 -8.47
N MET A 73 -2.93 -9.47 -7.31
CA MET A 73 -3.26 -8.22 -6.59
C MET A 73 -2.01 -7.44 -6.18
N TYR A 74 -0.98 -8.12 -5.67
CA TYR A 74 0.32 -7.49 -5.40
C TYR A 74 0.99 -6.95 -6.64
N PHE A 75 0.89 -7.67 -7.76
CA PHE A 75 1.39 -7.19 -9.03
C PHE A 75 0.66 -5.92 -9.50
N VAL A 76 -0.67 -5.87 -9.35
CA VAL A 76 -1.45 -4.66 -9.66
C VAL A 76 -1.09 -3.51 -8.73
N LEU A 77 -0.89 -3.76 -7.42
CA LEU A 77 -0.43 -2.74 -6.47
C LEU A 77 0.95 -2.22 -6.86
N LEU A 78 1.88 -3.11 -7.22
CA LEU A 78 3.22 -2.76 -7.67
C LEU A 78 3.17 -1.85 -8.89
N LEU A 79 2.50 -2.28 -9.96
CA LEU A 79 2.40 -1.47 -11.17
C LEU A 79 1.68 -0.14 -10.92
N GLY A 80 0.59 -0.16 -10.16
CA GLY A 80 -0.15 1.05 -9.80
C GLY A 80 0.71 2.03 -8.99
N SER A 81 1.53 1.53 -8.07
CA SER A 81 2.48 2.34 -7.29
C SER A 81 3.63 2.93 -8.13
N LEU A 82 3.96 2.31 -9.27
CA LEU A 82 4.97 2.81 -10.21
C LEU A 82 4.38 3.81 -11.21
N VAL A 83 3.16 3.57 -11.69
CA VAL A 83 2.50 4.42 -12.69
C VAL A 83 1.98 5.72 -12.05
N THR A 84 1.44 5.65 -10.83
CA THR A 84 0.77 6.79 -10.19
C THR A 84 1.72 7.99 -9.96
N PRO A 85 2.96 7.83 -9.46
CA PRO A 85 3.90 8.93 -9.31
C PRO A 85 4.23 9.67 -10.62
N ALA A 86 4.36 8.96 -11.75
CA ALA A 86 4.59 9.59 -13.05
C ALA A 86 3.39 10.44 -13.50
N LEU A 87 2.17 10.01 -13.19
CA LEU A 87 0.93 10.68 -13.61
C LEU A 87 0.44 11.79 -12.65
N SER A 88 0.94 11.81 -11.42
CA SER A 88 0.49 12.72 -10.35
C SER A 88 1.60 13.62 -9.81
N GLY A 89 2.88 13.22 -9.90
CA GLY A 89 4.03 13.96 -9.39
C GLY A 89 4.29 15.28 -10.11
N THR A 90 3.68 15.50 -11.28
CA THR A 90 3.70 16.76 -12.02
C THR A 90 2.36 17.50 -12.00
N ALA A 91 1.38 17.03 -11.21
CA ALA A 91 0.02 17.55 -11.28
C ALA A 91 -0.05 19.06 -11.06
N VAL A 92 0.58 19.61 -10.01
CA VAL A 92 0.57 21.06 -9.76
C VAL A 92 1.68 21.78 -10.52
N ASN A 93 2.90 21.23 -10.54
CA ASN A 93 4.05 21.87 -11.22
C ASN A 93 3.90 21.95 -12.74
N GLY A 94 3.19 21.02 -13.38
CA GLY A 94 2.93 21.07 -14.81
C GLY A 94 2.14 22.32 -15.23
N ASP A 95 1.23 22.79 -14.38
CA ASP A 95 0.49 24.05 -14.62
C ASP A 95 1.36 25.28 -14.39
N ARG A 96 2.33 25.20 -13.46
CA ARG A 96 3.33 26.26 -13.26
C ARG A 96 4.19 26.40 -14.51
N ASP A 97 4.79 25.29 -14.95
CA ASP A 97 5.64 25.25 -16.12
C ASP A 97 4.93 25.68 -17.41
N ALA A 98 3.64 25.36 -17.55
CA ALA A 98 2.81 25.78 -18.69
C ALA A 98 2.36 27.25 -18.61
N GLY A 99 2.67 27.98 -17.53
CA GLY A 99 2.22 29.35 -17.29
C GLY A 99 0.70 29.48 -17.10
N THR A 100 0.00 28.38 -16.87
CA THR A 100 -1.47 28.33 -16.73
C THR A 100 -1.92 28.51 -15.28
N LEU A 101 -1.00 28.43 -14.31
CA LEU A 101 -1.32 28.62 -12.90
C LEU A 101 -1.84 30.04 -12.62
N ALA A 102 -1.19 31.06 -13.20
CA ALA A 102 -1.58 32.45 -13.00
C ALA A 102 -2.96 32.75 -13.62
N THR A 103 -3.27 32.19 -14.80
CA THR A 103 -4.56 32.42 -15.48
C THR A 103 -5.71 31.65 -14.84
N THR A 104 -5.46 30.45 -14.30
CA THR A 104 -6.46 29.70 -13.52
C THR A 104 -6.70 30.31 -12.14
N GLN A 105 -5.71 30.97 -11.53
CA GLN A 105 -5.87 31.73 -10.28
C GLN A 105 -6.67 33.04 -10.43
N VAL A 106 -6.95 33.51 -11.65
CA VAL A 106 -7.89 34.63 -11.91
C VAL A 106 -9.33 34.12 -12.03
N THR A 107 -9.56 32.81 -11.99
CA THR A 107 -10.92 32.23 -11.97
C THR A 107 -11.49 32.20 -10.55
N LEU A 108 -12.82 32.04 -10.42
CA LEU A 108 -13.53 31.93 -9.13
C LEU A 108 -13.19 30.65 -8.32
N VAL A 109 -12.20 29.87 -8.75
CA VAL A 109 -11.81 28.58 -8.14
C VAL A 109 -10.73 28.82 -7.08
N THR A 110 -10.99 28.35 -5.86
CA THR A 110 -10.02 28.47 -4.76
C THR A 110 -8.86 27.48 -4.91
N THR A 111 -7.71 27.81 -4.33
CA THR A 111 -6.53 26.92 -4.29
C THR A 111 -6.85 25.52 -3.75
N ALA A 112 -7.67 25.42 -2.70
CA ALA A 112 -8.08 24.13 -2.15
C ALA A 112 -8.92 23.31 -3.14
N GLN A 113 -9.84 23.94 -3.86
CA GLN A 113 -10.64 23.29 -4.91
C GLN A 113 -9.74 22.79 -6.06
N LEU A 114 -8.69 23.54 -6.41
CA LEU A 114 -7.75 23.14 -7.45
C LEU A 114 -6.94 21.90 -7.02
N VAL A 115 -6.27 21.94 -5.86
CA VAL A 115 -5.43 20.83 -5.41
C VAL A 115 -6.26 19.56 -5.17
N ILE A 116 -7.45 19.69 -4.57
CA ILE A 116 -8.34 18.55 -4.33
C ILE A 116 -8.90 18.01 -5.65
N GLY A 117 -9.25 18.87 -6.61
CA GLY A 117 -9.65 18.45 -7.96
C GLY A 117 -8.57 17.63 -8.67
N LYS A 118 -7.30 18.04 -8.55
CA LYS A 118 -6.15 17.30 -9.09
C LYS A 118 -5.91 15.98 -8.41
N PHE A 119 -6.02 15.94 -7.08
CA PHE A 119 -5.96 14.70 -6.31
C PHE A 119 -7.04 13.71 -6.76
N VAL A 120 -8.31 14.13 -6.80
CA VAL A 120 -9.42 13.28 -7.23
C VAL A 120 -9.25 12.83 -8.67
N SER A 121 -8.76 13.69 -9.56
CA SER A 121 -8.47 13.31 -10.95
C SER A 121 -7.39 12.24 -11.03
N ALA A 122 -6.27 12.42 -10.32
CA ALA A 122 -5.19 11.44 -10.26
C ALA A 122 -5.67 10.09 -9.69
N TRP A 123 -6.49 10.14 -8.63
CA TRP A 123 -7.07 8.94 -8.03
C TRP A 123 -8.03 8.22 -8.99
N LEU A 124 -8.94 8.94 -9.67
CA LEU A 124 -9.85 8.34 -10.66
C LEU A 124 -9.09 7.71 -11.83
N VAL A 125 -7.97 8.30 -12.26
CA VAL A 125 -7.13 7.70 -13.29
C VAL A 125 -6.53 6.39 -12.77
N ALA A 126 -6.00 6.36 -11.55
CA ALA A 126 -5.51 5.11 -10.96
C ALA A 126 -6.63 4.05 -10.82
N LEU A 127 -7.86 4.48 -10.49
CA LEU A 127 -9.03 3.59 -10.47
C LEU A 127 -9.41 3.09 -11.87
N ALA A 128 -9.17 3.85 -12.94
CA ALA A 128 -9.38 3.38 -14.30
C ALA A 128 -8.37 2.28 -14.69
N PHE A 129 -7.12 2.38 -14.22
CA PHE A 129 -6.13 1.29 -14.34
C PHE A 129 -6.54 0.06 -13.55
N LEU A 130 -7.06 0.22 -12.32
CA LEU A 130 -7.62 -0.89 -11.56
C LEU A 130 -8.85 -1.51 -12.25
N ALA A 131 -9.76 -0.68 -12.76
CA ALA A 131 -10.95 -1.15 -13.46
C ALA A 131 -10.59 -1.99 -14.70
N SER A 132 -9.49 -1.67 -15.38
CA SER A 132 -9.04 -2.47 -16.53
C SER A 132 -8.54 -3.85 -16.15
N THR A 133 -8.14 -4.09 -14.89
CA THR A 133 -7.68 -5.42 -14.42
C THR A 133 -8.81 -6.31 -13.93
N VAL A 134 -10.01 -5.76 -13.71
CA VAL A 134 -11.19 -6.51 -13.24
C VAL A 134 -11.43 -7.83 -13.99
N PRO A 135 -11.41 -7.92 -15.34
CA PRO A 135 -11.60 -9.22 -15.99
C PRO A 135 -10.57 -10.27 -15.57
N PHE A 136 -9.31 -9.88 -15.37
CA PHE A 136 -8.26 -10.79 -14.90
C PHE A 136 -8.40 -11.15 -13.43
N LEU A 137 -8.80 -10.19 -12.60
CA LEU A 137 -9.10 -10.44 -11.19
C LEU A 137 -10.29 -11.40 -11.04
N LEU A 138 -11.32 -11.27 -11.86
CA LEU A 138 -12.46 -12.20 -11.87
C LEU A 138 -12.01 -13.61 -12.24
N ILE A 139 -11.17 -13.76 -13.27
CA ILE A 139 -10.58 -15.07 -13.62
C ILE A 139 -9.78 -15.62 -12.43
N ALA A 140 -8.95 -14.81 -11.79
CA ALA A 140 -8.14 -15.22 -10.66
C ALA A 140 -8.97 -15.60 -9.42
N VAL A 141 -10.10 -14.93 -9.16
CA VAL A 141 -11.04 -15.32 -8.09
C VAL A 141 -11.68 -16.66 -8.40
N LEU A 142 -12.17 -16.85 -9.63
CA LEU A 142 -12.84 -18.08 -10.06
C LEU A 142 -11.89 -19.28 -10.03
N VAL A 143 -10.67 -19.10 -10.53
CA VAL A 143 -9.62 -20.13 -10.52
C VAL A 143 -9.08 -20.34 -9.11
N GLY A 144 -9.00 -19.27 -8.33
CA GLY A 144 -8.37 -19.26 -7.02
C GLY A 144 -9.23 -19.76 -5.87
N GLY A 145 -10.55 -19.87 -6.07
CA GLY A 145 -11.49 -20.27 -5.01
C GLY A 145 -11.65 -19.22 -3.90
N VAL A 146 -11.21 -17.98 -4.14
CA VAL A 146 -11.17 -16.92 -3.13
C VAL A 146 -12.58 -16.49 -2.74
N ALA A 147 -12.81 -16.30 -1.43
CA ALA A 147 -14.10 -15.86 -0.94
C ALA A 147 -14.46 -14.46 -1.48
N PRO A 148 -15.73 -14.21 -1.87
CA PRO A 148 -16.14 -12.91 -2.42
C PRO A 148 -15.87 -11.74 -1.46
N ALA A 149 -15.96 -11.98 -0.14
CA ALA A 149 -15.65 -10.98 0.87
C ALA A 149 -14.17 -10.56 0.82
N SER A 150 -13.25 -11.53 0.80
CA SER A 150 -11.80 -11.31 0.64
C SER A 150 -11.50 -10.52 -0.61
N ALA A 151 -12.16 -10.86 -1.73
CA ALA A 151 -11.98 -10.20 -3.01
C ALA A 151 -12.49 -8.74 -3.03
N VAL A 152 -13.60 -8.45 -2.36
CA VAL A 152 -14.12 -7.08 -2.25
C VAL A 152 -13.22 -6.24 -1.34
N VAL A 153 -12.80 -6.77 -0.20
CA VAL A 153 -11.95 -6.06 0.76
C VAL A 153 -10.59 -5.71 0.13
N SER A 154 -9.94 -6.66 -0.54
CA SER A 154 -8.65 -6.41 -1.21
C SER A 154 -8.76 -5.33 -2.30
N VAL A 155 -9.81 -5.33 -3.14
CA VAL A 155 -10.06 -4.30 -4.16
C VAL A 155 -10.25 -2.93 -3.52
N LEU A 156 -11.02 -2.85 -2.43
CA LEU A 156 -11.24 -1.61 -1.70
C LEU A 156 -9.94 -1.07 -1.09
N VAL A 157 -9.17 -1.93 -0.42
CA VAL A 157 -7.90 -1.55 0.19
C VAL A 157 -6.90 -1.11 -0.87
N LEU A 158 -6.78 -1.85 -1.98
CA LEU A 158 -5.96 -1.48 -3.13
C LEU A 158 -6.39 -0.11 -3.71
N SER A 159 -7.70 0.13 -3.84
CA SER A 159 -8.24 1.41 -4.31
C SER A 159 -7.81 2.57 -3.41
N VAL A 160 -7.84 2.37 -2.09
CA VAL A 160 -7.37 3.35 -1.11
C VAL A 160 -5.85 3.53 -1.18
N GLN A 161 -5.07 2.45 -1.33
CA GLN A 161 -3.61 2.50 -1.48
C GLN A 161 -3.19 3.32 -2.71
N LEU A 162 -3.85 3.13 -3.84
CA LEU A 162 -3.64 3.96 -5.04
C LEU A 162 -4.00 5.44 -4.78
N GLY A 163 -5.03 5.68 -3.97
CA GLY A 163 -5.38 7.01 -3.47
C GLY A 163 -4.28 7.63 -2.61
N VAL A 164 -3.70 6.88 -1.67
CA VAL A 164 -2.56 7.34 -0.85
C VAL A 164 -1.38 7.73 -1.75
N VAL A 165 -1.00 6.87 -2.69
CA VAL A 165 0.12 7.15 -3.62
C VAL A 165 -0.18 8.39 -4.47
N ALA A 166 -1.42 8.56 -4.95
CA ALA A 166 -1.84 9.75 -5.67
C ALA A 166 -1.79 11.02 -4.79
N ALA A 167 -2.18 10.92 -3.52
CA ALA A 167 -2.11 12.03 -2.57
C ALA A 167 -0.65 12.46 -2.32
N ILE A 168 0.25 11.50 -2.17
CA ILE A 168 1.69 11.75 -2.02
C ILE A 168 2.22 12.47 -3.27
N GLY A 169 1.93 11.96 -4.47
CA GLY A 169 2.41 12.56 -5.72
C GLY A 169 1.86 13.97 -5.96
N VAL A 170 0.55 14.17 -5.81
CA VAL A 170 -0.06 15.51 -5.95
C VAL A 170 0.44 16.46 -4.87
N GLY A 171 0.54 16.01 -3.62
CA GLY A 171 1.02 16.80 -2.49
C GLY A 171 2.47 17.28 -2.69
N LEU A 172 3.38 16.36 -3.04
CA LEU A 172 4.77 16.71 -3.35
C LEU A 172 4.89 17.62 -4.58
N SER A 173 4.04 17.44 -5.59
CA SER A 173 3.99 18.34 -6.75
C SER A 173 3.59 19.77 -6.39
N GLY A 174 2.80 19.96 -5.33
CA GLY A 174 2.49 21.29 -4.83
C GLY A 174 3.61 21.89 -3.97
N ILE A 175 4.28 21.04 -3.18
CA ILE A 175 5.32 21.40 -2.18
C ILE A 175 6.69 21.67 -2.80
N LEU A 176 7.06 21.01 -3.88
CA LEU A 176 8.36 21.14 -4.53
C LEU A 176 8.23 22.02 -5.78
N ASP A 177 9.20 22.89 -6.07
CA ASP A 177 9.14 23.82 -7.22
C ASP A 177 9.54 23.17 -8.54
N ARG A 178 10.35 22.12 -8.50
CA ARG A 178 10.92 21.49 -9.69
C ARG A 178 10.15 20.19 -10.00
N PRO A 179 9.53 20.05 -11.18
CA PRO A 179 8.76 18.84 -11.52
C PRO A 179 9.59 17.56 -11.44
N LEU A 180 10.83 17.59 -11.96
CA LEU A 180 11.73 16.44 -11.89
C LEU A 180 11.97 15.99 -10.44
N MET A 181 12.28 16.94 -9.55
CA MET A 181 12.50 16.64 -8.12
C MET A 181 11.23 16.12 -7.47
N SER A 182 10.07 16.66 -7.82
CA SER A 182 8.78 16.18 -7.32
C SER A 182 8.53 14.71 -7.66
N VAL A 183 8.70 14.34 -8.94
CA VAL A 183 8.51 12.96 -9.40
C VAL A 183 9.51 12.02 -8.72
N VAL A 184 10.80 12.38 -8.68
CA VAL A 184 11.84 11.56 -8.04
C VAL A 184 11.58 11.39 -6.55
N THR A 185 11.27 12.46 -5.82
CA THR A 185 10.95 12.37 -4.38
C THR A 185 9.70 11.54 -4.13
N THR A 186 8.69 11.61 -5.00
CA THR A 186 7.49 10.75 -4.91
C THR A 186 7.88 9.28 -5.05
N TYR A 187 8.70 8.94 -6.06
CA TYR A 187 9.19 7.56 -6.22
C TYR A 187 10.02 7.09 -5.03
N LEU A 188 10.93 7.92 -4.52
CA LEU A 188 11.76 7.58 -3.36
C LEU A 188 10.92 7.36 -2.10
N LEU A 189 9.89 8.17 -1.88
CA LEU A 189 9.00 8.00 -0.73
C LEU A 189 8.15 6.73 -0.85
N VAL A 190 7.59 6.45 -2.03
CA VAL A 190 6.84 5.19 -2.28
C VAL A 190 7.75 3.97 -2.15
N ALA A 191 8.98 4.04 -2.65
CA ALA A 191 9.99 3.00 -2.49
C ALA A 191 10.43 2.83 -1.03
N ALA A 192 10.55 3.92 -0.27
CA ALA A 192 10.87 3.87 1.15
C ALA A 192 9.76 3.23 1.98
N LEU A 193 8.49 3.55 1.70
CA LEU A 193 7.35 2.92 2.38
C LEU A 193 7.20 1.44 2.02
N SER A 194 7.52 1.06 0.78
CA SER A 194 7.47 -0.34 0.33
C SER A 194 8.76 -1.10 0.67
N VAL A 195 9.77 -1.06 -0.19
CA VAL A 195 10.99 -1.85 -0.01
C VAL A 195 11.82 -1.36 1.18
N GLY A 196 11.90 -0.05 1.39
CA GLY A 196 12.71 0.54 2.47
C GLY A 196 12.26 0.13 3.86
N SER A 197 10.95 0.00 4.09
CA SER A 197 10.40 -0.43 5.39
C SER A 197 10.74 -1.88 5.71
N LEU A 198 10.73 -2.78 4.71
CA LEU A 198 11.14 -4.17 4.87
C LEU A 198 12.64 -4.31 5.14
N ILE A 199 13.47 -3.54 4.42
CA ILE A 199 14.92 -3.52 4.65
C ILE A 199 15.22 -3.00 6.06
N ALA A 200 14.61 -1.88 6.46
CA ALA A 200 14.79 -1.30 7.79
C ALA A 200 14.36 -2.28 8.89
N PHE A 201 13.21 -2.93 8.72
CA PHE A 201 12.74 -3.97 9.63
C PHE A 201 13.78 -5.09 9.76
N GLY A 202 14.15 -5.72 8.65
CA GLY A 202 15.08 -6.87 8.66
C GLY A 202 16.43 -6.55 9.29
N LEU A 203 17.00 -5.36 9.02
CA LEU A 203 18.26 -4.92 9.62
C LEU A 203 18.14 -4.67 11.12
N LEU A 204 17.09 -3.97 11.55
CA LEU A 204 16.88 -3.64 12.97
C LEU A 204 16.60 -4.90 13.81
N THR A 205 15.80 -5.83 13.28
CA THR A 205 15.55 -7.12 13.92
C THR A 205 16.78 -8.01 13.97
N ALA A 206 17.61 -7.99 12.92
CA ALA A 206 18.84 -8.78 12.89
C ALA A 206 19.85 -8.32 13.95
N VAL A 207 19.94 -7.01 14.21
CA VAL A 207 20.86 -6.43 15.19
C VAL A 207 20.31 -6.49 16.63
N THR A 208 18.99 -6.45 16.80
CA THR A 208 18.37 -6.43 18.13
C THR A 208 17.97 -7.84 18.56
N GLN A 209 18.83 -8.50 19.34
CA GLN A 209 18.62 -9.87 19.80
C GLN A 209 18.50 -9.92 21.34
N THR A 210 17.72 -10.87 21.83
CA THR A 210 17.63 -11.23 23.25
C THR A 210 17.99 -12.70 23.42
N THR A 211 18.41 -13.10 24.62
CA THR A 211 18.68 -14.51 24.92
C THR A 211 17.37 -15.20 25.32
N GLN A 212 17.08 -16.34 24.69
CA GLN A 212 16.02 -17.26 25.09
C GLN A 212 16.63 -18.55 25.61
N ARG A 213 16.15 -19.01 26.75
CA ARG A 213 16.60 -20.23 27.41
C ARG A 213 15.61 -21.35 27.17
N THR A 214 16.04 -22.42 26.52
CA THR A 214 15.21 -23.61 26.31
C THR A 214 15.49 -24.63 27.42
N VAL A 215 14.45 -25.09 28.10
CA VAL A 215 14.53 -26.06 29.21
C VAL A 215 13.70 -27.30 28.88
N PHE A 216 14.25 -28.48 29.15
CA PHE A 216 13.56 -29.75 28.94
C PHE A 216 12.90 -30.24 30.23
N ILE A 217 11.57 -30.33 30.23
CA ILE A 217 10.79 -30.84 31.36
C ILE A 217 10.68 -32.36 31.27
N GLY A 218 10.85 -33.03 32.41
CA GLY A 218 10.87 -34.49 32.48
C GLY A 218 12.21 -35.11 32.03
N SER A 219 13.22 -34.28 31.76
CA SER A 219 14.58 -34.72 31.43
C SER A 219 15.39 -34.93 32.70
N THR A 220 15.65 -36.18 33.07
CA THR A 220 16.60 -36.54 34.13
C THR A 220 17.87 -37.15 33.54
N PRO A 221 19.08 -36.60 33.81
CA PRO A 221 20.33 -37.18 33.32
C PRO A 221 20.45 -38.65 33.72
N GLY A 222 20.63 -39.54 32.74
CA GLY A 222 20.77 -40.98 32.95
C GLY A 222 19.45 -41.78 32.97
N SER A 223 18.30 -41.13 32.76
CA SER A 223 17.01 -41.83 32.56
C SER A 223 16.76 -42.17 31.09
N GLU A 224 15.85 -43.12 30.80
CA GLU A 224 15.41 -43.45 29.43
C GLU A 224 14.77 -42.27 28.70
N ASN A 225 14.20 -41.29 29.44
CA ASN A 225 13.51 -40.12 28.89
C ASN A 225 14.38 -38.85 28.86
N TYR A 226 15.70 -38.99 28.80
CA TYR A 226 16.61 -37.84 28.73
C TYR A 226 16.66 -37.23 27.33
N CYS A 227 16.24 -35.97 27.18
CA CYS A 227 16.19 -35.28 25.89
C CYS A 227 17.28 -34.22 25.68
N GLY A 228 18.10 -33.96 26.71
CA GLY A 228 19.21 -33.00 26.62
C GLY A 228 19.33 -32.05 27.80
N GLN A 229 20.38 -31.24 27.74
CA GLN A 229 20.62 -30.11 28.67
C GLN A 229 19.92 -28.85 28.16
N SER A 230 19.55 -27.95 29.08
CA SER A 230 19.07 -26.62 28.70
C SER A 230 20.16 -25.85 27.94
N TYR A 231 19.77 -25.11 26.92
CA TYR A 231 20.67 -24.28 26.13
C TYR A 231 20.06 -22.90 25.89
N GLU A 232 20.93 -21.94 25.59
CA GLU A 232 20.53 -20.57 25.29
C GLU A 232 20.71 -20.30 23.80
N THR A 233 19.76 -19.59 23.22
CA THR A 233 19.83 -19.14 21.82
C THR A 233 19.50 -17.67 21.70
N PRO A 234 20.20 -16.93 20.83
CA PRO A 234 19.79 -15.58 20.50
C PRO A 234 18.54 -15.62 19.62
N VAL A 235 17.54 -14.81 19.97
CA VAL A 235 16.31 -14.60 19.20
C VAL A 235 16.10 -13.12 18.92
N ALA A 236 15.63 -12.81 17.71
CA ALA A 236 15.41 -11.44 17.27
C ALA A 236 14.18 -10.80 17.96
N ARG A 237 14.30 -9.52 18.32
CA ARG A 237 13.22 -8.70 18.89
C ARG A 237 12.42 -8.00 17.80
N ALA A 238 11.68 -8.79 17.02
CA ALA A 238 10.80 -8.29 15.96
C ALA A 238 9.66 -7.41 16.48
N ASP A 239 9.21 -7.70 17.71
CA ASP A 239 8.15 -7.02 18.45
C ASP A 239 8.41 -5.53 18.70
N LEU A 240 9.67 -5.08 18.62
CA LEU A 240 10.01 -3.66 18.76
C LEU A 240 9.86 -2.88 17.46
N TYR A 241 9.87 -3.55 16.31
CA TYR A 241 9.98 -2.91 14.99
C TYR A 241 8.85 -3.24 14.02
N TRP A 242 7.84 -4.02 14.44
CA TRP A 242 6.69 -4.38 13.60
C TRP A 242 5.96 -3.17 13.00
N GLY A 243 6.04 -1.99 13.62
CA GLY A 243 5.49 -0.74 13.08
C GLY A 243 6.05 -0.38 11.69
N LEU A 244 7.27 -0.79 11.37
CA LEU A 244 7.83 -0.63 10.03
C LEU A 244 7.09 -1.49 8.99
N LEU A 245 6.73 -2.73 9.36
CA LEU A 245 5.89 -3.58 8.52
C LEU A 245 4.49 -2.99 8.37
N ALA A 246 3.91 -2.47 9.45
CA ALA A 246 2.57 -1.89 9.41
C ALA A 246 2.47 -0.73 8.40
N VAL A 247 3.50 0.12 8.28
CA VAL A 247 3.50 1.26 7.34
C VAL A 247 3.67 0.82 5.87
N ASN A 248 4.00 -0.44 5.60
CA ASN A 248 4.19 -0.94 4.25
C ASN A 248 2.86 -1.13 3.50
N PRO A 249 2.67 -0.53 2.29
CA PRO A 249 1.40 -0.63 1.56
C PRO A 249 1.03 -2.05 1.12
N PHE A 250 2.00 -2.94 0.90
CA PHE A 250 1.76 -4.34 0.56
C PHE A 250 1.34 -5.15 1.80
N VAL A 251 1.93 -4.86 2.96
CA VAL A 251 1.53 -5.45 4.24
C VAL A 251 0.12 -5.00 4.62
N VAL A 252 -0.19 -3.71 4.49
CA VAL A 252 -1.56 -3.20 4.72
C VAL A 252 -2.57 -3.92 3.84
N LEU A 253 -2.24 -4.16 2.57
CA LEU A 253 -3.12 -4.92 1.68
C LEU A 253 -3.32 -6.37 2.14
N ALA A 254 -2.25 -7.09 2.47
CA ALA A 254 -2.38 -8.47 2.93
C ALA A 254 -3.14 -8.60 4.24
N ASP A 255 -2.80 -7.75 5.21
CA ASP A 255 -3.33 -7.87 6.57
C ASP A 255 -4.75 -7.34 6.73
N ALA A 256 -5.24 -6.53 5.78
CA ALA A 256 -6.63 -6.09 5.75
C ALA A 256 -7.60 -7.15 5.19
N VAL A 257 -7.10 -8.10 4.40
CA VAL A 257 -7.93 -9.14 3.80
C VAL A 257 -8.17 -10.24 4.85
N PRO A 258 -9.43 -10.66 5.08
CA PRO A 258 -9.72 -11.78 5.97
C PRO A 258 -8.91 -13.02 5.56
N PRO A 259 -8.17 -13.66 6.48
CA PRO A 259 -7.35 -14.81 6.14
C PRO A 259 -8.22 -16.02 5.81
N GLU A 260 -7.87 -16.74 4.75
CA GLU A 260 -8.44 -18.04 4.40
C GLU A 260 -7.51 -19.12 4.96
N LEU A 261 -7.97 -19.78 6.04
CA LEU A 261 -7.22 -20.84 6.71
C LEU A 261 -7.73 -22.21 6.26
N GLY A 262 -6.80 -23.10 5.91
CA GLY A 262 -7.10 -24.46 5.49
C GLY A 262 -7.41 -25.39 6.66
N ALA A 263 -7.65 -26.67 6.34
CA ALA A 263 -8.03 -27.70 7.32
C ALA A 263 -7.03 -27.89 8.48
N TYR A 264 -5.77 -27.47 8.31
CA TYR A 264 -4.71 -27.54 9.33
C TYR A 264 -4.37 -26.17 9.94
N GLY A 265 -5.24 -25.17 9.77
CA GLY A 265 -5.07 -23.81 10.31
C GLY A 265 -4.04 -22.95 9.58
N GLN A 266 -3.39 -23.46 8.53
CA GLN A 266 -2.40 -22.72 7.75
C GLN A 266 -3.06 -21.83 6.69
N PRO A 267 -2.50 -20.65 6.38
CA PRO A 267 -2.99 -19.81 5.28
C PRO A 267 -2.95 -20.51 3.93
N GLU A 268 -4.04 -20.40 3.16
CA GLU A 268 -4.12 -20.98 1.80
C GLU A 268 -3.69 -20.01 0.69
N ASP A 269 -3.35 -18.78 1.06
CA ASP A 269 -2.94 -17.73 0.14
C ASP A 269 -1.72 -16.92 0.62
N LEU A 270 -1.22 -16.04 -0.25
CA LEU A 270 -0.09 -15.17 0.07
C LEU A 270 -0.47 -14.08 1.09
N PHE A 271 -1.73 -13.60 1.07
CA PHE A 271 -2.18 -12.55 1.99
C PHE A 271 -2.19 -13.03 3.44
N GLY A 272 -2.85 -14.15 3.72
CA GLY A 272 -2.87 -14.78 5.02
C GLY A 272 -1.47 -15.20 5.48
N SER A 273 -0.60 -15.65 4.56
CA SER A 273 0.81 -15.95 4.88
C SER A 273 1.56 -14.72 5.39
N ILE A 274 1.43 -13.59 4.69
CA ILE A 274 2.08 -12.33 5.08
C ILE A 274 1.44 -11.75 6.34
N SER A 275 0.11 -11.79 6.44
CA SER A 275 -0.61 -11.35 7.62
C SER A 275 -0.15 -12.12 8.85
N LEU A 276 -0.07 -13.46 8.77
CA LEU A 276 0.44 -14.31 9.84
C LEU A 276 1.88 -13.95 10.23
N LEU A 277 2.79 -13.77 9.26
CA LEU A 277 4.17 -13.36 9.53
C LEU A 277 4.25 -12.01 10.26
N VAL A 278 3.43 -11.04 9.84
CA VAL A 278 3.38 -9.72 10.45
C VAL A 278 2.78 -9.78 11.85
N ARG A 279 1.79 -10.65 12.09
CA ARG A 279 1.22 -10.88 13.42
C ARG A 279 2.20 -11.55 14.35
N GLN A 280 2.91 -12.59 13.89
CA GLN A 280 3.97 -13.24 14.65
C GLN A 280 5.07 -12.24 15.03
N ALA A 281 5.41 -11.30 14.15
CA ALA A 281 6.39 -10.24 14.44
C ALA A 281 5.96 -9.27 15.56
N GLN A 282 4.68 -9.24 15.97
CA GLN A 282 4.23 -8.43 17.11
C GLN A 282 4.45 -9.11 18.46
N ILE A 283 4.61 -10.42 18.45
CA ILE A 283 4.70 -11.21 19.67
C ILE A 283 6.15 -11.17 20.17
N ALA A 284 6.33 -10.72 21.41
CA ALA A 284 7.64 -10.74 22.04
C ALA A 284 8.10 -12.18 22.25
N PRO A 285 9.37 -12.51 21.97
CA PRO A 285 9.88 -13.85 22.20
C PRO A 285 9.87 -14.17 23.71
N GLU A 286 9.47 -15.39 24.05
CA GLU A 286 9.48 -15.88 25.43
C GLU A 286 10.91 -16.03 25.94
N GLU A 287 11.19 -15.58 27.17
CA GLU A 287 12.53 -15.68 27.75
C GLU A 287 12.92 -17.13 28.10
N VAL A 288 11.93 -17.95 28.46
CA VAL A 288 12.10 -19.36 28.77
C VAL A 288 11.09 -20.17 27.98
N VAL A 289 11.57 -21.14 27.21
CA VAL A 289 10.72 -22.10 26.48
C VAL A 289 10.88 -23.47 27.10
N GLU A 290 9.75 -24.07 27.47
CA GLU A 290 9.69 -25.38 28.06
C GLU A 290 9.30 -26.42 27.00
N ILE A 291 10.12 -27.47 26.86
CA ILE A 291 9.86 -28.60 25.96
C ILE A 291 9.64 -29.85 26.80
N GLU A 292 8.47 -30.47 26.66
CA GLU A 292 8.19 -31.74 27.32
C GLU A 292 8.88 -32.90 26.63
N CYS A 293 9.68 -33.66 27.40
CA CYS A 293 10.44 -34.79 26.88
C CYS A 293 9.58 -35.95 26.33
N ARG A 294 8.35 -36.09 26.83
CA ARG A 294 7.49 -37.24 26.51
C ARG A 294 7.02 -37.22 25.05
N ASP A 295 6.59 -36.05 24.57
CA ASP A 295 5.95 -35.89 23.25
C ASP A 295 6.69 -34.84 22.36
N TYR A 296 7.80 -34.26 22.82
CA TYR A 296 8.52 -33.16 22.14
C TYR A 296 7.61 -31.97 21.78
N SER A 297 6.57 -31.72 22.57
CA SER A 297 5.71 -30.55 22.46
C SER A 297 6.30 -29.38 23.24
N SER A 298 6.26 -28.18 22.64
CA SER A 298 6.64 -26.94 23.33
C SER A 298 5.41 -26.17 23.80
N SER A 299 5.52 -25.53 24.96
CA SER A 299 4.50 -24.60 25.47
C SER A 299 4.38 -23.32 24.63
N ALA A 300 5.39 -23.02 23.81
CA ALA A 300 5.51 -21.78 23.03
C ALA A 300 4.89 -21.85 21.62
N ALA A 301 4.47 -23.04 21.15
CA ALA A 301 3.94 -23.22 19.80
C ALA A 301 2.49 -22.72 19.70
N ARG A 302 2.32 -21.46 19.30
CA ARG A 302 1.00 -20.88 19.00
C ARG A 302 0.47 -21.37 17.66
N THR A 303 -0.82 -21.68 17.61
CA THR A 303 -1.54 -21.90 16.36
C THR A 303 -1.74 -20.57 15.62
N PRO A 304 -1.94 -20.58 14.29
CA PRO A 304 -2.24 -19.35 13.55
C PRO A 304 -3.48 -18.61 14.09
N GLU A 305 -4.52 -19.34 14.51
CA GLU A 305 -5.73 -18.79 15.12
C GLU A 305 -5.41 -18.02 16.41
N GLU A 306 -4.65 -18.62 17.32
CA GLU A 306 -4.19 -17.96 18.56
C GLU A 306 -3.36 -16.70 18.25
N VAL A 307 -2.50 -16.75 17.23
CA VAL A 307 -1.71 -15.57 16.80
C VAL A 307 -2.63 -14.45 16.31
N PHE A 308 -3.69 -14.75 15.56
CA PHE A 308 -4.63 -13.73 15.11
C PHE A 308 -5.44 -13.12 16.26
N ASP A 309 -5.81 -13.93 17.25
CA ASP A 309 -6.59 -13.50 18.42
C ASP A 309 -5.77 -12.69 19.42
N GLU A 310 -4.48 -13.00 19.60
CA GLU A 310 -3.58 -12.30 20.53
C GLU A 310 -2.99 -10.99 19.98
N THR A 311 -3.07 -10.75 18.67
CA THR A 311 -2.37 -9.64 17.99
C THR A 311 -3.29 -8.59 17.39
N VAL A 312 -2.76 -7.40 17.14
CA VAL A 312 -3.56 -6.30 16.56
C VAL A 312 -3.47 -6.26 15.04
N PRO A 313 -4.57 -5.91 14.34
CA PRO A 313 -4.53 -5.65 12.91
C PRO A 313 -3.61 -4.49 12.54
N SER A 314 -2.46 -4.86 11.96
CA SER A 314 -1.42 -3.93 11.53
C SER A 314 -1.90 -3.02 10.40
N TRP A 315 -2.84 -3.50 9.56
CA TRP A 315 -3.39 -2.72 8.46
C TRP A 315 -4.06 -1.42 8.91
N PHE A 316 -4.74 -1.42 10.06
CA PHE A 316 -5.45 -0.23 10.56
C PHE A 316 -4.46 0.87 10.94
N VAL A 317 -3.40 0.50 11.67
CA VAL A 317 -2.31 1.41 12.06
C VAL A 317 -1.57 1.93 10.84
N GLY A 318 -1.21 1.02 9.93
CA GLY A 318 -0.53 1.32 8.68
C GLY A 318 -1.29 2.28 7.80
N LEU A 319 -2.56 1.97 7.53
CA LEU A 319 -3.42 2.79 6.69
C LEU A 319 -3.67 4.16 7.32
N ALA A 320 -3.86 4.24 8.63
CA ALA A 320 -4.03 5.51 9.33
C ALA A 320 -2.80 6.41 9.16
N LEU A 321 -1.59 5.88 9.37
CA LEU A 321 -0.35 6.63 9.20
C LEU A 321 -0.13 7.09 7.75
N GLN A 322 -0.42 6.23 6.78
CA GLN A 322 -0.37 6.55 5.35
C GLN A 322 -1.36 7.65 4.96
N LEU A 323 -2.58 7.60 5.49
CA LEU A 323 -3.60 8.64 5.27
C LEU A 323 -3.19 9.96 5.91
N VAL A 324 -2.64 9.95 7.13
CA VAL A 324 -2.11 11.16 7.79
C VAL A 324 -0.98 11.77 6.95
N LEU A 325 -0.07 10.96 6.42
CA LEU A 325 0.99 11.42 5.52
C LEU A 325 0.41 12.05 4.24
N GLY A 326 -0.51 11.36 3.56
CA GLY A 326 -1.15 11.85 2.34
C GLY A 326 -1.92 13.15 2.56
N VAL A 327 -2.75 13.22 3.61
CA VAL A 327 -3.50 14.44 3.97
C VAL A 327 -2.54 15.57 4.35
N GLY A 328 -1.49 15.29 5.13
CA GLY A 328 -0.47 16.26 5.49
C GLY A 328 0.21 16.88 4.27
N LEU A 329 0.58 16.07 3.28
CA LEU A 329 1.18 16.52 2.03
C LEU A 329 0.20 17.35 1.18
N ILE A 330 -1.08 16.95 1.10
CA ILE A 330 -2.11 17.73 0.40
C ILE A 330 -2.34 19.09 1.09
N LEU A 331 -2.42 19.13 2.42
CA LEU A 331 -2.55 20.39 3.17
C LEU A 331 -1.31 21.28 2.98
N GLY A 332 -0.12 20.70 2.95
CA GLY A 332 1.13 21.39 2.62
C GLY A 332 1.09 22.01 1.22
N ALA A 333 0.64 21.24 0.23
CA ALA A 333 0.45 21.73 -1.15
C ALA A 333 -0.53 22.90 -1.21
N ILE A 334 -1.68 22.81 -0.55
CA ILE A 334 -2.69 23.88 -0.49
C ILE A 334 -2.10 25.15 0.13
N ARG A 335 -1.41 25.04 1.27
CA ARG A 335 -0.78 26.20 1.94
C ARG A 335 0.26 26.88 1.04
N ARG A 336 1.06 26.09 0.32
CA ARG A 336 2.13 26.62 -0.53
C ARG A 336 1.63 27.23 -1.83
N THR A 337 0.52 26.71 -2.36
CA THR A 337 -0.14 27.22 -3.59
C THR A 337 -1.06 28.41 -3.30
N ALA A 338 -1.35 28.71 -2.03
CA ALA A 338 -2.19 29.83 -1.61
C ALA A 338 -1.45 31.18 -1.57
N THR A 339 -0.21 31.27 -2.05
CA THR A 339 0.56 32.52 -2.06
C THR A 339 -0.19 33.60 -2.87
N PRO A 340 -0.56 34.74 -2.27
CA PRO A 340 -1.38 35.73 -2.95
C PRO A 340 -0.55 36.43 -4.03
N ALA A 341 -0.96 36.30 -5.29
CA ALA A 341 -0.44 37.07 -6.41
C ALA A 341 -0.49 38.60 -6.14
N ALA A 342 -1.37 39.06 -5.24
CA ALA A 342 -1.54 40.46 -4.85
C ALA A 342 -0.33 41.09 -4.12
N ARG A 343 0.61 40.30 -3.58
CA ARG A 343 1.77 40.81 -2.83
C ARG A 343 3.10 40.73 -3.59
N LEU A 344 3.09 40.38 -4.87
CA LEU A 344 4.31 40.33 -5.66
C LEU A 344 4.75 41.75 -6.05
N PRO A 345 5.99 42.17 -5.69
CA PRO A 345 6.57 43.40 -6.24
C PRO A 345 6.57 43.32 -7.78
N ARG A 346 6.22 44.43 -8.43
CA ARG A 346 6.25 44.54 -9.90
C ARG A 346 7.60 44.05 -10.42
N GLY A 347 7.60 43.01 -11.27
CA GLY A 347 8.80 42.51 -11.95
C GLY A 347 9.18 41.05 -11.68
N ARG A 348 8.56 40.35 -10.72
CA ARG A 348 8.74 38.88 -10.60
C ARG A 348 7.77 38.16 -11.53
N ARG A 349 8.30 37.51 -12.57
CA ARG A 349 7.55 36.53 -13.36
C ARG A 349 7.22 35.36 -12.43
N VAL A 350 5.93 35.12 -12.22
CA VAL A 350 5.46 33.86 -11.63
C VAL A 350 5.68 32.81 -12.72
N ALA A 351 6.64 31.94 -12.48
CA ALA A 351 6.67 30.62 -13.11
C ALA A 351 5.71 29.74 -12.31
#